data_AF-A0A4D9D1J3-F1
#
_entry.id   AF-A0A4D9D1J3-F1
#
_cell.length_a   1.000
_cell.length_b   1.000
_cell.length_c   1.000
_cell.angle_alpha   90.00
_cell.angle_beta   90.00
_cell.angle_gamma   90.00
#
_symmetry.space_group_name_H-M   'P 1'
#
loop_
_entity.id
_entity.type
_entity.pdbx_description
1 polymer ?
#
loop_
_entity_poly.entity_id
_entity_poly.type
_entity_poly.pdbx_seq_one_letter_code
_entity_poly.pdbx_strand_id
1 'polypeptide(L)'
;MGLLKRDSVVSQPIAVDLLRHCHDIGMGLVPCPTLLGKDVVVERVNPKNAYDARLSSTRLLSSERACVIARYFKRESFLRRHGSSDVGEWGLGGSGSLGSGALGESGSSLQASR
;
A
#
# COMPACT_ATOMS: atom_id res chain seq x y z
N MET A 1 -15.26 10.93 -39.01
CA MET A 1 -15.65 9.65 -38.38
C MET A 1 -15.54 8.55 -39.41
N GLY A 2 -14.54 7.68 -39.28
CA GLY A 2 -14.39 6.52 -40.16
C GLY A 2 -15.44 5.47 -39.82
N LEU A 3 -16.17 5.00 -40.84
CA LEU A 3 -17.17 3.94 -40.69
C LEU A 3 -16.50 2.64 -40.20
N LEU A 4 -17.09 2.00 -39.19
CA LEU A 4 -16.68 0.68 -38.74
C LEU A 4 -16.94 -0.35 -39.84
N LYS A 5 -15.88 -0.93 -40.37
CA LYS A 5 -15.97 -2.08 -41.26
C LYS A 5 -16.17 -3.33 -40.40
N ARG A 6 -17.11 -4.19 -40.78
CA ARG A 6 -17.43 -5.44 -40.04
C ARG A 6 -16.43 -6.56 -40.36
N ASP A 7 -15.16 -6.21 -40.43
CA ASP A 7 -14.06 -7.12 -40.70
C ASP A 7 -13.34 -7.56 -39.41
N SER A 8 -13.87 -7.19 -38.24
CA SER A 8 -13.30 -7.48 -36.92
C SER A 8 -11.86 -6.98 -36.73
N VAL A 9 -11.40 -6.04 -37.57
CA VAL A 9 -10.07 -5.43 -37.46
C VAL A 9 -10.19 -4.07 -36.76
N VAL A 10 -9.43 -3.91 -35.68
CA VAL A 10 -9.33 -2.62 -34.99
C VAL A 10 -8.23 -1.80 -35.64
N SER A 11 -8.61 -0.88 -36.52
CA SER A 11 -7.68 0.09 -37.09
C SER A 11 -7.18 1.07 -36.02
N GLN A 12 -6.02 1.68 -36.25
CA GLN A 12 -5.42 2.63 -35.31
C GLN A 12 -6.37 3.78 -34.89
N PRO A 13 -7.15 4.42 -35.80
CA PRO A 13 -8.13 5.43 -35.39
C PRO A 13 -9.18 4.89 -34.41
N ILE A 14 -9.69 3.68 -34.65
CA ILE A 14 -10.68 3.03 -33.78
C ILE A 14 -10.05 2.74 -32.41
N ALA A 15 -8.81 2.25 -32.38
CA ALA A 15 -8.10 1.98 -31.13
C ALA A 15 -7.88 3.26 -30.30
N VAL A 16 -7.50 4.37 -30.95
CA VAL A 16 -7.29 5.65 -30.28
C VAL A 16 -8.58 6.16 -29.65
N ASP A 17 -9.69 6.12 -30.40
CA ASP A 17 -10.99 6.58 -29.90
C ASP A 17 -11.48 5.70 -28.73
N LEU A 18 -11.29 4.38 -28.82
CA LEU A 18 -11.63 3.44 -27.76
C LEU A 18 -10.80 3.70 -26.48
N LEU A 19 -9.49 3.86 -26.61
CA LEU A 19 -8.61 4.12 -25.48
C LEU A 19 -8.91 5.46 -24.80
N ARG A 20 -9.23 6.51 -25.58
CA ARG A 20 -9.69 7.79 -25.04
C ARG A 20 -10.97 7.65 -24.24
N HIS A 21 -11.94 6.90 -24.78
CA HIS A 21 -13.19 6.67 -24.07
C HIS A 21 -12.98 5.89 -22.77
N CYS A 22 -12.15 4.85 -22.79
CA CYS A 22 -11.78 4.11 -21.58
C CYS A 22 -11.08 5.00 -20.55
N HIS A 23 -10.18 5.88 -20.99
CA HIS A 23 -9.52 6.86 -20.13
C HIS A 23 -10.55 7.79 -19.45
N ASP A 24 -11.51 8.33 -20.21
CA ASP A 24 -12.50 9.25 -19.67
C ASP A 24 -13.44 8.59 -18.66
N ILE A 25 -13.76 7.31 -18.86
CA ILE A 25 -14.48 6.49 -17.87
C ILE A 25 -13.64 6.32 -16.60
N GLY A 26 -12.36 5.94 -16.75
CA GLY A 26 -11.45 5.73 -15.60
C GLY A 26 -11.17 7.00 -14.80
N MET A 27 -11.25 8.17 -15.44
CA MET A 27 -11.10 9.47 -14.79
C MET A 27 -12.39 9.99 -14.14
N GLY A 28 -13.49 9.25 -14.24
CA GLY A 28 -14.81 9.66 -13.75
C GLY A 28 -15.40 10.85 -14.52
N LEU A 29 -14.99 11.06 -15.78
CA LEU A 29 -15.54 12.10 -16.65
C LEU A 29 -16.81 11.64 -17.35
N VAL A 30 -16.87 10.35 -17.68
CA VAL A 30 -18.00 9.72 -18.37
C VAL A 30 -18.52 8.56 -17.53
N PRO A 31 -19.81 8.54 -17.16
CA PRO A 31 -20.39 7.39 -16.48
C PRO A 31 -20.58 6.23 -17.48
N CYS A 32 -20.21 5.01 -17.08
CA CYS A 32 -20.38 3.80 -17.89
C CYS A 32 -21.08 2.67 -17.09
N PRO A 33 -22.38 2.83 -16.78
CA PRO A 33 -23.12 1.85 -15.97
C PRO A 33 -23.29 0.50 -16.68
N THR A 34 -23.20 0.47 -18.02
CA THR A 34 -23.24 -0.76 -18.81
C THR A 34 -22.02 -1.64 -18.59
N LEU A 35 -20.86 -1.04 -18.35
CA LEU A 35 -19.61 -1.77 -18.10
C LEU A 35 -19.39 -2.04 -16.61
N LEU A 36 -19.63 -1.03 -15.76
CA LEU A 36 -19.27 -1.07 -14.34
C LEU A 36 -20.43 -1.53 -13.43
N GLY A 37 -21.65 -1.60 -13.95
CA GLY A 37 -22.86 -1.78 -13.15
C GLY A 37 -23.43 -0.45 -12.65
N LYS A 38 -24.70 -0.46 -12.25
CA LYS A 38 -25.42 0.76 -11.83
C LYS A 38 -24.93 1.32 -10.49
N ASP A 39 -24.34 0.47 -9.66
CA ASP A 39 -23.97 0.81 -8.28
C ASP A 39 -22.52 1.32 -8.18
N VAL A 40 -21.73 1.23 -9.26
CA VAL A 40 -20.33 1.64 -9.28
C VAL A 40 -20.22 3.05 -9.88
N VAL A 41 -19.89 4.02 -9.03
CA VAL A 41 -19.60 5.40 -9.43
C VAL A 41 -18.10 5.64 -9.32
N VAL A 42 -17.46 5.95 -10.45
CA VAL A 42 -16.06 6.39 -10.48
C VAL A 42 -16.04 7.88 -10.12
N GLU A 43 -15.48 8.20 -8.95
CA GLU A 43 -15.31 9.58 -8.54
C GLU A 43 -14.33 10.29 -9.47
N ARG A 44 -14.69 11.52 -9.86
CA ARG A 44 -13.89 12.30 -10.80
C ARG A 44 -12.54 12.64 -10.19
N VAL A 45 -11.47 12.28 -10.91
CA VAL A 45 -10.11 12.68 -10.51
C VAL A 45 -9.95 14.18 -10.71
N ASN A 46 -9.82 14.93 -9.62
CA ASN A 46 -9.58 16.37 -9.66
C ASN A 46 -8.13 16.68 -9.25
N PRO A 47 -7.29 17.19 -10.15
CA PRO A 47 -5.93 17.58 -9.80
C PRO A 47 -5.87 18.89 -9.01
N LYS A 48 -6.94 19.71 -9.04
CA LYS A 48 -6.98 20.97 -8.27
C LYS A 48 -6.97 20.62 -6.79
N ASN A 49 -6.07 21.24 -6.05
CA ASN A 49 -5.92 21.07 -4.60
C ASN A 49 -5.50 19.66 -4.17
N ALA A 50 -5.03 18.80 -5.09
CA ALA A 50 -4.56 17.45 -4.76
C ALA A 50 -3.44 17.45 -3.71
N TYR A 51 -2.68 18.55 -3.63
CA TYR A 51 -1.63 18.77 -2.65
C TYR A 51 -1.97 19.87 -1.62
N ASP A 52 -3.11 20.54 -1.74
CA ASP A 52 -3.56 21.58 -0.79
C ASP A 52 -4.33 20.97 0.39
N ALA A 53 -4.05 19.70 0.71
CA ALA A 53 -4.50 19.09 1.93
C ALA A 53 -3.70 19.68 3.10
N ARG A 54 -4.37 20.33 4.05
CA ARG A 54 -3.74 20.72 5.32
C ARG A 54 -3.22 19.47 6.00
N LEU A 55 -1.90 19.31 6.00
CA LEU A 55 -1.24 18.27 6.77
C LEU A 55 -1.57 18.50 8.25
N SER A 56 -2.11 17.50 8.92
CA SER A 56 -2.36 17.60 10.35
C SER A 56 -1.02 17.80 11.06
N SER A 57 -0.93 18.79 11.95
CA SER A 57 0.25 18.98 12.80
C SER A 57 0.38 17.90 13.88
N THR A 58 -0.61 17.01 13.98
CA THR A 58 -0.63 15.87 14.89
C THR A 58 0.57 14.98 14.64
N ARG A 59 1.33 14.67 15.69
CA ARG A 59 2.44 13.71 15.60
C ARG A 59 1.89 12.33 15.27
N LEU A 60 2.47 11.69 14.26
CA LEU A 60 2.19 10.29 13.94
C LEU A 60 2.61 9.38 15.10
N LEU A 61 1.80 8.35 15.35
CA LEU A 61 2.16 7.25 16.23
C LEU A 61 3.39 6.51 15.68
N SER A 62 4.11 5.81 16.56
CA SER A 62 5.34 5.10 16.14
C SER A 62 5.10 4.06 15.05
N SER A 63 3.95 3.36 15.09
CA SER A 63 3.55 2.38 14.08
C SER A 63 3.25 3.02 12.72
N GLU A 64 2.50 4.13 12.72
CA GLU A 64 2.17 4.88 11.51
C GLU A 64 3.42 5.45 10.84
N ARG A 65 4.34 5.99 11.65
CA ARG A 65 5.63 6.49 11.19
C ARG A 65 6.47 5.38 10.56
N ALA A 66 6.56 4.21 11.21
CA ALA A 66 7.26 3.05 10.65
C ALA A 66 6.67 2.61 9.30
N CYS A 67 5.34 2.63 9.18
CA CYS A 67 4.64 2.29 7.92
C CYS A 67 4.99 3.27 6.79
N VAL A 68 4.97 4.59 7.07
CA VAL A 68 5.33 5.62 6.09
C VAL A 68 6.79 5.47 5.64
N ILE A 69 7.70 5.25 6.58
CA ILE A 69 9.13 5.02 6.31
C ILE A 69 9.32 3.78 5.43
N ALA A 70 8.69 2.65 5.78
CA ALA A 70 8.78 1.42 5.00
C ALA A 70 8.26 1.60 3.56
N ARG A 71 7.18 2.36 3.38
CA ARG A 71 6.64 2.69 2.05
C ARG A 71 7.58 3.57 1.24
N TYR A 72 8.29 4.49 1.90
CA TYR A 72 9.26 5.37 1.26
C TYR A 72 10.47 4.58 0.72
N PHE A 73 10.96 3.61 1.49
CA PHE A 73 12.06 2.72 1.07
C PHE A 73 11.75 1.88 -0.17
N LYS A 74 10.48 1.54 -0.39
CA LYS A 74 10.02 0.77 -1.56
C LYS A 74 9.86 1.60 -2.83
N ARG A 75 10.04 2.93 -2.79
CA ARG A 75 9.92 3.76 -3.99
C ARG A 75 11.12 3.55 -4.90
N GLU A 76 10.85 3.31 -6.18
CA GLU A 76 11.87 3.22 -7.24
C GLU A 76 12.88 4.39 -7.22
N SER A 77 12.40 5.61 -6.96
CA SER A 77 13.26 6.80 -6.87
C SER A 77 14.20 6.80 -5.65
N PHE A 78 13.86 6.06 -4.60
CA PHE A 78 14.74 5.83 -3.45
C PHE A 78 15.76 4.73 -3.77
N LEU A 79 15.28 3.59 -4.30
CA LEU A 79 16.13 2.46 -4.70
C LEU A 79 17.17 2.86 -5.75
N ARG A 80 16.79 3.66 -6.75
CA ARG A 80 17.72 4.20 -7.75
C ARG A 80 18.79 5.11 -7.18
N ARG A 81 18.50 5.85 -6.11
CA ARG A 81 19.46 6.76 -5.47
C ARG A 81 20.39 6.05 -4.49
N HIS A 82 19.91 4.97 -3.87
CA HIS A 82 20.62 4.28 -2.79
C HIS A 82 21.08 2.86 -3.14
N GLY A 83 20.90 2.42 -4.39
CA GLY A 83 21.58 1.28 -5.00
C GLY A 83 21.70 0.05 -4.10
N SER A 84 20.62 -0.72 -4.00
CA SER A 84 20.56 -2.11 -3.51
C SER A 84 21.71 -2.56 -2.59
N SER A 85 21.76 -2.05 -1.36
CA SER A 85 22.35 -2.81 -0.25
C SER A 85 21.21 -3.48 0.49
N ASP A 86 21.01 -4.76 0.19
CA ASP A 86 20.34 -5.79 0.99
C ASP A 86 19.38 -5.26 2.07
N VAL A 87 18.11 -5.05 1.71
CA VAL A 87 17.05 -4.77 2.69
C VAL A 87 16.69 -6.11 3.32
N GLY A 88 17.48 -6.50 4.32
CA GLY A 88 17.23 -7.64 5.18
C GLY A 88 15.80 -7.61 5.73
N GLU A 89 15.19 -8.78 5.68
CA GLU A 89 13.88 -9.14 6.22
C GLU A 89 13.62 -8.53 7.60
N TRP A 90 12.93 -7.39 7.65
CA TRP A 90 12.41 -6.85 8.90
C TRP A 90 11.17 -7.65 9.28
N GLY A 91 11.43 -8.80 9.92
CA GLY A 91 10.44 -9.72 10.45
C GLY A 91 9.45 -9.02 11.37
N LEU A 92 8.18 -9.07 10.96
CA LEU A 92 7.05 -8.92 11.85
C LEU A 92 7.00 -10.16 12.75
N GLY A 93 7.53 -10.10 13.98
CA GLY A 93 7.49 -11.27 14.86
C GLY A 93 8.32 -11.16 16.13
N GLY A 94 8.03 -10.18 16.98
CA GLY A 94 8.49 -10.21 18.37
C GLY A 94 7.55 -11.03 19.24
N SER A 95 7.68 -12.36 19.24
CA SER A 95 7.15 -13.19 20.33
C SER A 95 8.08 -13.02 21.53
N GLY A 96 7.62 -12.27 22.54
CA GLY A 96 8.30 -12.18 23.82
C GLY A 96 8.35 -13.55 24.49
N SER A 97 9.50 -14.20 24.42
CA SER A 97 9.85 -15.34 25.27
C SER A 97 9.94 -14.82 26.71
N LEU A 98 9.00 -15.27 27.55
CA LEU A 98 8.99 -15.01 28.99
C LEU A 98 10.28 -15.53 29.60
N GLY A 99 11.06 -14.63 30.20
CA GLY A 99 12.27 -14.97 30.95
C GLY A 99 11.92 -15.78 32.19
N SER A 100 12.40 -17.03 32.23
CA SER A 100 12.55 -17.79 33.48
C SER A 100 13.74 -17.21 34.26
N GLY A 101 13.45 -16.48 35.33
CA GLY A 101 14.39 -16.17 36.40
C GLY A 101 13.95 -16.87 37.68
N ALA A 102 14.92 -17.08 38.58
CA ALA A 102 14.85 -17.72 39.92
C ALA A 102 15.10 -19.25 39.90
N LEU A 103 16.08 -19.86 40.58
CA LEU A 103 17.00 -19.47 41.66
C LEU A 103 18.19 -20.47 41.66
N GLY A 104 19.41 -19.96 41.81
CA GLY A 104 20.52 -20.62 42.52
C GLY A 104 20.78 -19.78 43.79
N GLU A 105 21.31 -20.25 44.91
CA GLU A 105 22.09 -21.44 45.26
C GLU A 105 21.92 -21.71 46.79
N SER A 106 22.10 -22.98 47.16
CA SER A 106 22.86 -23.48 48.32
C SER A 106 22.64 -22.95 49.75
N GLY A 107 22.35 -23.88 50.68
CA GLY A 107 22.89 -23.79 52.05
C GLY A 107 22.09 -24.40 53.20
N SER A 108 22.49 -25.61 53.61
CA SER A 108 22.62 -26.09 55.01
C SER A 108 21.40 -26.29 55.94
N SER A 109 21.15 -27.57 56.26
CA SER A 109 21.28 -28.16 57.61
C SER A 109 20.36 -27.70 58.76
N LEU A 110 19.41 -28.54 59.19
CA LEU A 110 19.40 -29.20 60.53
C LEU A 110 18.10 -29.98 60.79
N GLN A 111 18.26 -31.03 61.61
CA GLN A 111 17.30 -32.04 62.05
C GLN A 111 16.07 -31.50 62.80
N ALA A 112 14.97 -32.28 62.88
CA ALA A 112 14.67 -33.15 64.02
C ALA A 112 13.18 -33.52 64.13
N SER A 113 12.99 -34.79 64.49
CA SER A 113 11.79 -35.53 64.86
C SER A 113 10.76 -34.81 65.75
N ARG A 114 9.47 -35.07 65.52
CA ARG A 114 8.65 -36.04 66.28
C ARG A 114 7.24 -36.15 65.72
#